data_AF-A0A950RN20-F1
#
_entry.id   AF-A0A950RN20-F1
#
_cell.length_a   1.000
_cell.length_b   1.000
_cell.length_c   1.000
_cell.angle_alpha   90.00
_cell.angle_beta   90.00
_cell.angle_gamma   90.00
#
_symmetry.space_group_name_H-M   'P 1'
#
loop_
_entity.id
_entity.type
_entity.pdbx_description
1 polymer ?
#
loop_
_entity_poly.entity_id
_entity_poly.type
_entity_poly.pdbx_seq_one_letter_code
_entity_poly.pdbx_strand_id
1 'polypeptide(L)'
;MELASLEEVDPQGREGQRPARAKGWWTGFLVTAGLWAFAAGCVSLGSLVPSHDAPPAGPACQVVATWTNQVAFVPDPVHNGEPAPGLAGRVYLFGQTIDFPVAGAGSMVFDLFDDAHPVPGKGPVLLEEWRFDPDTLKRLLCRDAIGWGYTVFLPWGTYRPDITRVHLKVCYTPVNGTPIYASCSPMTLTKDDAAHPVVESPPAAVPGGNPVSLPLGTTRAGGQSPLAATPAGNPVSLQKPRPLTPQLSAGQPEGLEHTSPGQRPGNTGPS
;
A
#
# COMPACT_ATOMS: atom_id res chain seq x y z
N MET A 1 -14.85 31.64 -43.37
CA MET A 1 -13.96 30.82 -44.22
C MET A 1 -13.09 30.08 -43.23
N GLU A 2 -13.21 28.78 -42.98
CA GLU A 2 -13.64 27.65 -43.78
C GLU A 2 -14.21 26.60 -42.82
N LEU A 3 -15.38 26.05 -43.16
CA LEU A 3 -16.09 25.01 -42.41
C LEU A 3 -15.73 23.65 -43.04
N ALA A 4 -15.30 22.68 -42.24
CA ALA A 4 -15.30 21.26 -42.55
C ALA A 4 -15.69 20.55 -41.23
N SER A 5 -16.85 19.92 -41.01
CA SER A 5 -17.77 19.08 -41.79
C SER A 5 -17.21 17.71 -42.21
N LEU A 6 -17.89 16.67 -41.69
CA LEU A 6 -17.87 15.24 -41.99
C LEU A 6 -16.71 14.48 -41.30
N GLU A 7 -16.91 13.33 -40.66
CA GLU A 7 -17.87 12.26 -40.96
C GLU A 7 -18.13 11.40 -39.71
N GLU A 8 -19.41 11.16 -39.42
CA GLU A 8 -19.89 10.20 -38.42
C GLU A 8 -20.05 8.86 -39.13
N VAL A 9 -19.25 7.86 -38.74
CA VAL A 9 -19.33 6.50 -39.27
C VAL A 9 -19.90 5.59 -38.19
N ASP A 10 -21.18 5.27 -38.36
CA ASP A 10 -21.93 4.29 -37.59
C ASP A 10 -22.01 2.97 -38.38
N PRO A 11 -21.40 1.86 -37.93
CA PRO A 11 -21.70 0.55 -38.48
C PRO A 11 -22.74 -0.17 -37.61
N GLN A 12 -23.98 -0.07 -38.11
CA GLN A 12 -25.07 -1.00 -37.87
C GLN A 12 -24.64 -2.48 -37.84
N GLY A 13 -25.29 -3.26 -36.97
CA GLY A 13 -25.92 -4.50 -37.40
C GLY A 13 -25.08 -5.77 -37.34
N ARG A 14 -25.15 -6.48 -36.20
CA ARG A 14 -25.07 -7.95 -36.19
C ARG A 14 -26.21 -8.55 -35.38
N GLU A 15 -27.32 -8.68 -36.07
CA GLU A 15 -28.45 -9.53 -35.72
C GLU A 15 -28.12 -10.99 -36.03
N GLY A 16 -28.46 -11.89 -35.10
CA GLY A 16 -28.88 -13.26 -35.42
C GLY A 16 -27.80 -14.33 -35.58
N GLN A 17 -27.61 -15.14 -34.53
CA GLN A 17 -27.70 -16.61 -34.65
C GLN A 17 -27.79 -17.28 -33.27
N ARG A 18 -28.99 -17.73 -32.91
CA ARG A 18 -29.23 -18.65 -31.80
C ARG A 18 -28.99 -20.08 -32.30
N PRO A 19 -28.03 -20.85 -31.77
CA PRO A 19 -27.94 -22.26 -32.10
C PRO A 19 -29.11 -23.04 -31.49
N ALA A 20 -29.76 -23.82 -32.34
CA ALA A 20 -30.90 -24.67 -32.01
C ALA A 20 -30.55 -25.74 -30.97
N ARG A 21 -31.49 -25.98 -30.05
CA ARG A 21 -31.46 -27.10 -29.09
C ARG A 21 -31.55 -28.43 -29.85
N ALA A 22 -30.45 -29.17 -29.92
CA ALA A 22 -30.49 -30.59 -30.23
C ALA A 22 -30.93 -31.37 -28.99
N LYS A 23 -32.18 -31.86 -29.03
CA LYS A 23 -32.72 -32.88 -28.13
C LYS A 23 -32.34 -34.25 -28.69
N GLY A 24 -31.83 -35.12 -27.84
CA GLY A 24 -32.11 -36.55 -27.97
C GLY A 24 -30.91 -37.48 -27.91
N TRP A 25 -31.10 -38.48 -27.05
CA TRP A 25 -30.42 -39.77 -26.99
C TRP A 25 -29.01 -39.77 -26.41
N TRP A 26 -28.84 -40.43 -25.28
CA TRP A 26 -27.70 -41.28 -24.86
C TRP A 26 -27.98 -41.67 -23.40
N THR A 27 -29.16 -42.26 -23.20
CA THR A 27 -29.53 -42.99 -21.98
C THR A 27 -29.00 -44.41 -22.13
N GLY A 28 -27.98 -44.75 -21.34
CA GLY A 28 -27.66 -46.15 -21.07
C GLY A 28 -26.20 -46.53 -21.30
N PHE A 29 -25.26 -45.95 -20.55
CA PHE A 29 -23.94 -46.57 -20.28
C PHE A 29 -23.27 -45.93 -19.04
N LEU A 30 -24.01 -45.81 -17.92
CA LEU A 30 -23.50 -45.22 -16.67
C LEU A 30 -23.93 -46.03 -15.45
N VAL A 31 -23.42 -47.26 -15.29
CA VAL A 31 -23.57 -47.99 -14.00
C VAL A 31 -22.27 -48.61 -13.48
N THR A 32 -21.19 -48.76 -14.25
CA THR A 32 -20.01 -49.54 -13.78
C THR A 32 -18.67 -48.79 -13.67
N ALA A 33 -18.62 -47.48 -13.90
CA ALA A 33 -17.39 -46.67 -13.76
C ALA A 33 -17.42 -45.66 -12.60
N GLY A 34 -18.31 -45.85 -11.61
CA GLY A 34 -18.53 -44.91 -10.50
C GLY A 34 -17.70 -45.15 -9.23
N LEU A 35 -16.80 -46.14 -9.21
CA LEU A 35 -16.13 -46.57 -7.97
C LEU A 35 -14.62 -46.25 -7.89
N TRP A 36 -14.04 -45.60 -8.90
CA TRP A 36 -12.60 -45.28 -8.96
C TRP A 36 -12.27 -43.78 -8.88
N ALA A 37 -13.26 -42.91 -8.64
CA ALA A 37 -13.06 -41.44 -8.64
C ALA A 37 -13.01 -40.79 -7.24
N PHE A 38 -13.13 -41.56 -6.15
CA PHE A 38 -13.04 -41.03 -4.78
C PHE A 38 -11.61 -41.08 -4.18
N ALA A 39 -10.61 -41.44 -4.97
CA ALA A 39 -9.20 -41.32 -4.61
C ALA A 39 -8.56 -40.00 -5.10
N ALA A 40 -9.36 -39.00 -5.51
CA ALA A 40 -8.88 -37.65 -5.75
C ALA A 40 -8.60 -36.99 -4.39
N GLY A 41 -7.33 -37.02 -4.00
CA GLY A 41 -6.86 -36.62 -2.68
C GLY A 41 -7.36 -35.25 -2.25
N CYS A 42 -7.72 -35.15 -0.97
CA CYS A 42 -7.73 -33.90 -0.25
C CYS A 42 -6.41 -33.17 -0.55
N VAL A 43 -6.46 -32.11 -1.37
CA VAL A 43 -5.38 -31.15 -1.40
C VAL A 43 -5.40 -30.52 -0.02
N SER A 44 -4.58 -31.04 0.89
CA SER A 44 -4.35 -30.42 2.19
C SER A 44 -3.83 -29.02 1.92
N LEU A 45 -4.71 -28.02 2.00
CA LEU A 45 -4.35 -26.61 2.11
C LEU A 45 -3.49 -26.32 3.38
N GLY A 46 -3.17 -27.34 4.18
CA GLY A 46 -2.25 -27.25 5.32
C GLY A 46 -0.85 -26.74 4.97
N SER A 47 -0.40 -26.86 3.72
CA SER A 47 0.86 -26.26 3.24
C SER A 47 0.74 -24.80 2.79
N LEU A 48 -0.46 -24.23 2.77
CA LEU A 48 -0.68 -22.81 2.51
C LEU A 48 -0.84 -21.98 3.78
N VAL A 49 -0.84 -22.63 4.96
CA VAL A 49 -0.63 -21.91 6.21
C VAL A 49 0.88 -21.63 6.27
N PRO A 50 1.32 -20.36 6.17
CA PRO A 50 2.72 -20.04 6.29
C PRO A 50 3.22 -20.64 7.60
N SER A 51 4.33 -21.40 7.55
CA SER A 51 5.02 -21.84 8.76
C SER A 51 5.10 -20.65 9.73
N HIS A 52 4.78 -20.88 11.01
CA HIS A 52 4.84 -19.93 12.12
C HIS A 52 6.30 -19.52 12.42
N ASP A 53 7.07 -19.22 11.39
CA ASP A 53 8.41 -18.69 11.52
C ASP A 53 8.26 -17.31 12.14
N ALA A 54 8.90 -17.09 13.29
CA ALA A 54 8.97 -15.75 13.84
C ALA A 54 9.65 -14.82 12.82
N PRO A 55 9.25 -13.54 12.74
CA PRO A 55 9.94 -12.59 11.88
C PRO A 55 11.41 -12.49 12.29
N PRO A 56 12.36 -12.51 11.34
CA PRO A 56 13.76 -12.27 11.63
C PRO A 56 13.93 -10.92 12.34
N ALA A 57 14.52 -10.94 13.53
CA ALA A 57 14.82 -9.73 14.27
C ALA A 57 16.27 -9.29 13.99
N GLY A 58 16.49 -7.99 13.89
CA GLY A 58 17.84 -7.44 13.69
C GLY A 58 17.84 -5.93 13.52
N PRO A 59 19.03 -5.30 13.56
CA PRO A 59 19.14 -3.87 13.27
C PRO A 59 18.84 -3.62 11.79
N ALA A 60 17.84 -2.78 11.51
CA ALA A 60 17.61 -2.28 10.16
C ALA A 60 18.68 -1.26 9.79
N CYS A 61 19.18 -1.32 8.57
CA CYS A 61 20.14 -0.36 7.99
C CYS A 61 19.61 0.26 6.69
N GLN A 62 18.57 -0.32 6.10
CA GLN A 62 17.91 0.17 4.90
C GLN A 62 16.40 0.02 5.03
N VAL A 63 15.65 0.97 4.47
CA VAL A 63 14.20 0.91 4.32
C VAL A 63 13.86 1.01 2.84
N VAL A 64 12.96 0.15 2.38
CA VAL A 64 12.43 0.13 1.03
C VAL A 64 10.92 0.18 1.12
N ALA A 65 10.30 1.08 0.36
CA ALA A 65 8.85 1.21 0.30
C ALA A 65 8.38 1.03 -1.14
N THR A 66 7.28 0.30 -1.30
CA THR A 66 6.56 0.16 -2.56
C THR A 66 5.11 0.57 -2.35
N TRP A 67 4.53 1.24 -3.33
CA TRP A 67 3.21 1.84 -3.24
C TRP A 67 2.40 1.45 -4.46
N THR A 68 1.10 1.27 -4.28
CA THR A 68 0.18 1.17 -5.41
C THR A 68 -0.05 2.57 -5.97
N ASN A 69 0.02 2.72 -7.30
CA ASN A 69 -0.23 3.98 -7.99
C ASN A 69 -1.72 4.32 -8.17
N GLN A 70 -2.56 3.80 -7.28
CA GLN A 70 -4.00 3.97 -7.27
C GLN A 70 -4.43 4.47 -5.90
N VAL A 71 -5.44 5.34 -5.90
CA VAL A 71 -6.12 5.76 -4.67
C VAL A 71 -7.17 4.70 -4.37
N ALA A 72 -7.01 4.00 -3.26
CA ALA A 72 -7.98 3.02 -2.81
C ALA A 72 -9.04 3.73 -1.96
N PHE A 73 -10.31 3.36 -2.15
CA PHE A 73 -11.43 3.81 -1.33
C PHE A 73 -11.87 2.65 -0.43
N VAL A 74 -11.74 2.83 0.88
CA VAL A 74 -12.03 1.79 1.88
C VAL A 74 -13.14 2.30 2.82
N PRO A 75 -14.12 1.46 3.22
CA PRO A 75 -15.13 1.85 4.19
C PRO A 75 -14.50 2.32 5.51
N ASP A 76 -14.76 3.55 5.92
CA ASP A 76 -14.23 4.12 7.16
C ASP A 76 -15.10 3.75 8.37
N PRO A 77 -14.58 2.96 9.34
CA PRO A 77 -15.36 2.56 10.51
C PRO A 77 -15.75 3.73 11.42
N VAL A 78 -15.03 4.86 11.38
CA VAL A 78 -15.33 6.05 12.19
C VAL A 78 -16.49 6.85 11.59
N HIS A 79 -16.68 6.79 10.27
CA HIS A 79 -17.70 7.52 9.52
C HIS A 79 -18.79 6.59 8.95
N ASN A 80 -19.24 5.60 9.73
CA ASN A 80 -20.33 4.68 9.36
C ASN A 80 -20.11 3.94 8.03
N GLY A 81 -18.86 3.65 7.67
CA GLY A 81 -18.51 2.96 6.43
C GLY A 81 -18.48 3.86 5.19
N GLU A 82 -18.52 5.18 5.35
CA GLU A 82 -18.29 6.11 4.24
C GLU A 82 -16.93 5.81 3.58
N PRO A 83 -16.85 5.64 2.24
CA PRO A 83 -15.59 5.33 1.59
C PRO A 83 -14.58 6.47 1.75
N ALA A 84 -13.47 6.19 2.44
CA ALA A 84 -12.37 7.14 2.60
C ALA A 84 -11.23 6.83 1.61
N PRO A 85 -10.71 7.85 0.90
CA PRO A 85 -9.56 7.68 0.02
C PRO A 85 -8.29 7.42 0.82
N GLY A 86 -7.38 6.63 0.27
CA GLY A 86 -6.07 6.42 0.85
C GLY A 86 -5.07 5.75 -0.08
N LEU A 87 -3.82 5.75 0.36
CA LEU A 87 -2.71 5.12 -0.35
C LEU A 87 -2.33 3.82 0.35
N ALA A 88 -2.21 2.75 -0.43
CA ALA A 88 -1.79 1.44 0.07
C ALA A 88 -0.34 1.17 -0.34
N GLY A 89 0.43 0.60 0.58
CA GLY A 89 1.83 0.29 0.34
C GLY A 89 2.38 -0.83 1.21
N ARG A 90 3.60 -1.22 0.86
CA ARG A 90 4.44 -2.17 1.61
C ARG A 90 5.74 -1.49 1.97
N VAL A 91 6.19 -1.71 3.21
CA VAL A 91 7.50 -1.28 3.68
C VAL A 91 8.30 -2.48 4.15
N TYR A 92 9.53 -2.60 3.66
CA TYR A 92 10.49 -3.63 4.06
C TYR A 92 11.69 -2.98 4.70
N LEU A 93 12.17 -3.58 5.80
CA LEU A 93 13.41 -3.18 6.46
C LEU A 93 14.44 -4.25 6.18
N PHE A 94 15.66 -3.84 5.82
CA PHE A 94 16.77 -4.75 5.56
C PHE A 94 17.92 -4.45 6.51
N GLY A 95 18.68 -5.49 6.88
CA GLY A 95 19.89 -5.37 7.66
C GLY A 95 21.07 -4.84 6.84
N GLN A 96 22.29 -5.04 7.36
CA GLN A 96 23.52 -4.71 6.61
C GLN A 96 23.70 -5.59 5.38
N THR A 97 23.34 -6.87 5.51
CA THR A 97 23.19 -7.79 4.39
C THR A 97 21.78 -7.64 3.84
N ILE A 98 21.65 -7.36 2.54
CA ILE A 98 20.34 -7.23 1.87
C ILE A 98 19.92 -8.63 1.41
N ASP A 99 19.68 -9.53 2.36
CA ASP A 99 19.28 -10.92 2.09
C ASP A 99 17.78 -11.12 2.33
N PHE A 100 17.31 -10.84 3.54
CA PHE A 100 15.92 -11.00 3.93
C PHE A 100 15.39 -9.78 4.68
N PRO A 101 14.11 -9.42 4.48
CA PRO A 101 13.49 -8.41 5.31
C PRO A 101 13.48 -8.80 6.80
N VAL A 102 13.75 -7.83 7.67
CA VAL A 102 13.74 -7.98 9.13
C VAL A 102 12.57 -7.20 9.74
N ALA A 103 12.06 -7.68 10.87
CA ALA A 103 11.18 -6.87 11.71
C ALA A 103 12.03 -5.89 12.52
N GLY A 104 11.77 -4.60 12.33
CA GLY A 104 12.40 -3.52 13.07
C GLY A 104 11.63 -3.17 14.35
N ALA A 105 12.38 -2.86 15.40
CA ALA A 105 11.86 -2.21 16.61
C ALA A 105 12.10 -0.69 16.50
N GLY A 106 11.05 0.07 16.22
CA GLY A 106 11.15 1.52 15.97
C GLY A 106 9.82 2.15 15.62
N SER A 107 9.86 3.38 15.13
CA SER A 107 8.69 4.13 14.63
C SER A 107 8.88 4.50 13.16
N MET A 108 7.79 4.80 12.46
CA MET A 108 7.82 5.26 11.07
C MET A 108 7.05 6.57 10.93
N VAL A 109 7.58 7.45 10.07
CA VAL A 109 6.91 8.66 9.62
C VAL A 109 6.79 8.60 8.09
N PHE A 110 5.60 8.94 7.61
CA PHE A 110 5.28 9.02 6.19
C PHE A 110 4.87 10.46 5.89
N ASP A 111 5.58 11.11 4.97
CA ASP A 111 5.24 12.45 4.51
C ASP A 111 4.78 12.36 3.05
N LEU A 112 3.56 12.82 2.74
CA LEU A 112 3.03 12.91 1.39
C LEU A 112 3.17 14.33 0.85
N PHE A 113 3.74 14.48 -0.34
CA PHE A 113 3.90 15.76 -1.01
C PHE A 113 3.15 15.81 -2.34
N ASP A 114 2.62 16.99 -2.68
CA ASP A 114 2.06 17.31 -4.00
C ASP A 114 3.17 17.73 -4.96
N ASP A 115 3.32 16.99 -6.06
CA ASP A 115 4.19 17.32 -7.19
C ASP A 115 3.43 17.82 -8.42
N ALA A 116 2.09 17.75 -8.42
CA ALA A 116 1.25 18.16 -9.54
C ALA A 116 1.17 19.69 -9.67
N HIS A 117 1.22 20.41 -8.54
CA HIS A 117 1.09 21.87 -8.51
C HIS A 117 2.33 22.54 -7.86
N PRO A 118 3.50 22.47 -8.50
CA PRO A 118 4.69 23.12 -7.96
C PRO A 118 4.47 24.63 -7.91
N VAL A 119 4.63 25.22 -6.74
CA VAL A 119 4.60 26.67 -6.59
C VAL A 119 5.97 27.23 -7.04
N PRO A 120 6.04 28.15 -8.02
CA PRO A 120 7.32 28.66 -8.51
C PRO A 120 8.23 29.17 -7.38
N GLY A 121 9.45 28.66 -7.33
CA GLY A 121 10.43 29.01 -6.31
C GLY A 121 10.21 28.38 -4.93
N LYS A 122 9.16 27.57 -4.76
CA LYS A 122 8.96 26.72 -3.57
C LYS A 122 9.10 25.26 -3.97
N GLY A 123 9.61 24.45 -3.05
CA GLY A 123 9.68 23.01 -3.24
C GLY A 123 8.29 22.36 -3.24
N PRO A 124 8.25 21.01 -3.30
CA PRO A 124 7.01 20.25 -3.16
C PRO A 124 6.22 20.62 -1.89
N VAL A 125 4.90 20.63 -1.99
CA VAL A 125 4.01 21.04 -0.89
C VAL A 125 3.67 19.82 -0.05
N LEU A 126 3.96 19.85 1.25
CA LEU A 126 3.54 18.81 2.18
C LEU A 126 2.01 18.82 2.30
N LEU A 127 1.38 17.68 2.01
CA LEU A 127 -0.06 17.48 2.14
C LEU A 127 -0.39 16.89 3.50
N GLU A 128 0.21 15.75 3.84
CA GLU A 128 -0.09 15.00 5.07
C GLU A 128 1.15 14.32 5.65
N GLU A 129 1.11 14.09 6.96
CA GLU A 129 2.12 13.37 7.73
C GLU A 129 1.42 12.31 8.60
N TRP A 130 1.86 11.05 8.51
CA TRP A 130 1.41 9.97 9.38
C TRP A 130 2.55 9.45 10.23
N ARG A 131 2.27 9.21 11.51
CA ARG A 131 3.23 8.68 12.48
C ARG A 131 2.74 7.36 13.03
N PHE A 132 3.55 6.31 12.87
CA PHE A 132 3.28 4.98 13.40
C PHE A 132 4.25 4.70 14.53
N ASP A 133 3.72 4.48 15.73
CA ASP A 133 4.46 4.04 16.90
C ASP A 133 4.86 2.55 16.78
N PRO A 134 5.78 2.07 17.64
CA PRO A 134 6.25 0.68 17.58
C PRO A 134 5.15 -0.37 17.74
N ASP A 135 4.14 -0.12 18.58
CA ASP A 135 3.06 -1.08 18.80
C ASP A 135 2.12 -1.15 17.60
N THR A 136 1.86 -0.02 16.94
CA THR A 136 1.09 -0.01 15.70
C THR A 136 1.85 -0.72 14.57
N LEU A 137 3.14 -0.43 14.38
CA LEU A 137 3.95 -1.13 13.37
C LEU A 137 3.98 -2.65 13.58
N LYS A 138 4.05 -3.11 14.84
CA LYS A 138 3.98 -4.54 15.15
C LYS A 138 2.69 -5.20 14.66
N ARG A 139 1.56 -4.47 14.68
CA ARG A 139 0.26 -4.97 14.17
C ARG A 139 0.19 -4.96 12.65
N LEU A 140 0.94 -4.07 11.99
CA LEU A 140 1.01 -3.97 10.54
C LEU A 140 2.00 -4.96 9.91
N LEU A 141 2.82 -5.61 10.74
CA LEU A 141 3.79 -6.61 10.30
C LEU A 141 3.06 -7.87 9.79
N CYS A 142 3.28 -8.19 8.52
CA CYS A 142 2.66 -9.32 7.85
C CYS A 142 3.66 -9.99 6.90
N ARG A 143 3.57 -11.31 6.76
CA ARG A 143 4.37 -12.09 5.81
C ARG A 143 3.69 -12.12 4.44
N ASP A 144 4.46 -11.89 3.39
CA ASP A 144 4.01 -11.99 2.00
C ASP A 144 4.98 -12.83 1.16
N ALA A 145 4.81 -12.80 -0.16
CA ALA A 145 5.65 -13.54 -1.10
C ALA A 145 7.12 -13.06 -1.13
N ILE A 146 7.39 -11.81 -0.73
CA ILE A 146 8.75 -11.24 -0.66
C ILE A 146 9.37 -11.56 0.71
N GLY A 147 8.58 -11.53 1.78
CA GLY A 147 9.03 -11.86 3.13
C GLY A 147 8.23 -11.13 4.19
N TRP A 148 8.89 -10.77 5.29
CA TRP A 148 8.26 -9.97 6.35
C TRP A 148 8.26 -8.50 5.97
N GLY A 149 7.10 -7.86 6.03
CA GLY A 149 6.99 -6.43 5.74
C GLY A 149 5.81 -5.80 6.47
N TYR A 150 5.74 -4.48 6.41
CA TYR A 150 4.64 -3.72 6.98
C TYR A 150 3.65 -3.39 5.87
N THR A 151 2.42 -3.87 5.99
CA THR A 151 1.33 -3.46 5.10
C THR A 151 0.71 -2.20 5.67
N VAL A 152 0.80 -1.09 4.93
CA VAL A 152 0.31 0.21 5.38
C VAL A 152 -0.83 0.69 4.49
N PHE A 153 -1.84 1.26 5.12
CA PHE A 153 -2.86 2.07 4.46
C PHE A 153 -2.80 3.46 5.08
N LEU A 154 -2.69 4.48 4.25
CA LEU A 154 -2.57 5.88 4.65
C LEU A 154 -3.86 6.61 4.22
N PRO A 155 -4.82 6.82 5.13
CA PRO A 155 -6.02 7.61 4.83
C PRO A 155 -5.60 9.02 4.41
N TRP A 156 -6.10 9.49 3.27
CA TRP A 156 -5.71 10.76 2.66
C TRP A 156 -6.88 11.75 2.72
N GLY A 157 -7.03 12.44 3.85
CA GLY A 157 -8.16 13.34 4.11
C GLY A 157 -8.19 14.60 3.24
N THR A 158 -7.04 15.02 2.74
CA THR A 158 -6.85 16.17 1.83
C THR A 158 -6.86 15.76 0.35
N TYR A 159 -7.26 14.52 0.05
CA TYR A 159 -7.29 14.02 -1.32
C TYR A 159 -8.15 14.90 -2.21
N ARG A 160 -7.60 15.27 -3.36
CA ARG A 160 -8.33 15.89 -4.44
C ARG A 160 -8.00 15.21 -5.77
N PRO A 161 -9.00 15.00 -6.67
CA PRO A 161 -8.79 14.29 -7.93
C PRO A 161 -7.92 15.05 -8.96
N ASP A 162 -7.64 16.34 -8.73
CA ASP A 162 -6.65 17.11 -9.50
C ASP A 162 -5.21 16.72 -9.19
N ILE A 163 -4.94 16.13 -8.02
CA ILE A 163 -3.59 15.71 -7.61
C ILE A 163 -3.27 14.39 -8.30
N THR A 164 -2.52 14.46 -9.40
CA THR A 164 -2.15 13.31 -10.23
C THR A 164 -0.71 12.84 -10.03
N ARG A 165 0.11 13.63 -9.33
CA ARG A 165 1.52 13.33 -9.07
C ARG A 165 1.84 13.63 -7.62
N VAL A 166 2.37 12.65 -6.93
CA VAL A 166 2.76 12.75 -5.53
C VAL A 166 4.09 12.05 -5.30
N HIS A 167 4.73 12.32 -4.18
CA HIS A 167 5.79 11.45 -3.68
C HIS A 167 5.67 11.28 -2.17
N LEU A 168 6.11 10.11 -1.69
CA LEU A 168 6.09 9.77 -0.27
C LEU A 168 7.51 9.64 0.25
N LYS A 169 7.84 10.40 1.30
CA LYS A 169 9.06 10.17 2.08
C LYS A 169 8.74 9.26 3.24
N VAL A 170 9.57 8.24 3.41
CA VAL A 170 9.45 7.28 4.51
C VAL A 170 10.69 7.40 5.37
N CYS A 171 10.48 7.64 6.65
CA CYS A 171 11.53 7.72 7.65
C CYS A 171 11.28 6.66 8.72
N TYR A 172 12.21 5.72 8.87
CA TYR A 172 12.20 4.75 9.95
C TYR A 172 13.20 5.17 11.04
N THR A 173 12.73 5.30 12.27
CA THR A 173 13.58 5.61 13.43
C THR A 173 13.68 4.37 14.32
N PRO A 174 14.82 3.64 14.31
CA PRO A 174 15.00 2.51 15.20
C PRO A 174 15.02 2.97 16.66
N VAL A 175 14.66 2.09 17.60
CA VAL A 175 14.77 2.38 19.06
C VAL A 175 16.20 2.78 19.44
N ASN A 176 17.19 2.13 18.82
CA ASN A 176 18.61 2.45 18.98
C ASN A 176 19.22 2.68 17.61
N GLY A 177 19.56 3.93 17.28
CA GLY A 177 20.25 4.26 16.04
C GLY A 177 19.85 5.62 15.46
N THR A 178 20.30 5.85 14.23
CA THR A 178 19.97 7.06 13.46
C THR A 178 18.76 6.79 12.57
N PRO A 179 17.90 7.79 12.32
CA PRO A 179 16.82 7.65 11.34
C PRO A 179 17.33 7.22 9.96
N ILE A 180 16.59 6.33 9.31
CA ILE A 180 16.88 5.76 8.00
C ILE A 180 15.76 6.18 7.04
N TYR A 181 16.14 6.71 5.89
CA TYR A 181 15.19 7.22 4.91
C TYR A 181 15.13 6.31 3.69
N ALA A 182 13.92 6.08 3.18
CA ALA A 182 13.74 5.33 1.93
C ALA A 182 14.11 6.21 0.74
N SER A 183 14.56 5.58 -0.35
CA SER A 183 14.63 6.25 -1.64
C SER A 183 13.22 6.65 -2.08
N CYS A 184 12.96 7.95 -2.15
CA CYS A 184 11.69 8.51 -2.58
C CYS A 184 11.68 8.68 -4.10
N SER A 185 10.64 8.18 -4.77
CA SER A 185 10.42 8.39 -6.21
C SER A 185 9.04 9.01 -6.43
N PRO A 186 8.91 10.02 -7.31
CA PRO A 186 7.61 10.53 -7.72
C PRO A 186 6.74 9.43 -8.33
N MET A 187 5.48 9.43 -7.96
CA MET A 187 4.44 8.52 -8.41
C MET A 187 3.36 9.31 -9.15
N THR A 188 3.00 8.81 -10.33
CA THR A 188 1.81 9.28 -11.05
C THR A 188 0.64 8.40 -10.66
N LEU A 189 -0.39 9.00 -10.08
CA LEU A 189 -1.62 8.33 -9.71
C LEU A 189 -2.45 8.08 -10.97
N THR A 190 -2.85 6.84 -11.19
CA THR A 190 -3.79 6.51 -12.27
C THR A 190 -5.18 6.96 -11.84
N LYS A 191 -5.81 7.80 -12.67
CA LYS A 191 -7.25 8.01 -12.56
C LYS A 191 -7.91 6.69 -12.92
N ASP A 192 -8.80 6.23 -12.06
CA ASP A 192 -9.67 5.11 -12.39
C ASP A 192 -10.68 5.57 -13.46
N ASP A 193 -10.23 5.68 -14.70
CA ASP A 193 -11.06 6.00 -15.86
C ASP A 193 -11.92 4.79 -16.29
N ALA A 194 -11.70 3.62 -15.69
CA ALA A 194 -12.46 2.42 -15.94
C ALA A 194 -13.28 2.06 -14.71
N ALA A 195 -14.60 2.10 -14.85
CA ALA A 195 -15.59 1.65 -13.89
C ALA A 195 -15.14 0.35 -13.17
N HIS A 196 -14.59 0.49 -11.96
CA HIS A 196 -14.34 -0.68 -11.14
C HIS A 196 -15.69 -1.29 -10.77
N PRO A 197 -15.86 -2.62 -10.89
CA PRO A 197 -17.02 -3.28 -10.33
C PRO A 197 -17.00 -2.98 -8.84
N VAL A 198 -18.00 -2.24 -8.36
CA VAL A 198 -18.27 -2.08 -6.94
C VAL A 198 -18.28 -3.48 -6.37
N VAL A 199 -17.24 -3.82 -5.59
CA VAL A 199 -17.25 -5.03 -4.76
C VAL A 199 -18.21 -4.69 -3.64
N GLU A 200 -19.50 -4.81 -3.97
CA GLU A 200 -20.60 -4.67 -3.03
C GLU A 200 -20.37 -5.77 -2.00
N SER A 201 -19.81 -5.38 -0.85
CA SER A 201 -19.62 -6.30 0.26
C SER A 201 -21.01 -6.86 0.58
N PRO A 202 -21.21 -8.19 0.49
CA PRO A 202 -22.51 -8.78 0.74
C PRO A 202 -23.03 -8.27 2.08
N PRO A 203 -24.29 -7.79 2.17
CA PRO A 203 -24.84 -7.34 3.43
C PRO A 203 -24.62 -8.44 4.47
N ALA A 204 -24.07 -8.08 5.62
CA ALA A 204 -23.81 -9.00 6.72
C ALA A 204 -25.08 -9.80 7.01
N ALA A 205 -25.11 -11.06 6.56
CA ALA A 205 -26.25 -11.93 6.75
C ALA A 205 -26.40 -12.17 8.25
N VAL A 206 -27.45 -11.62 8.84
CA VAL A 206 -27.89 -11.94 10.18
C VAL A 206 -28.12 -13.46 10.23
N PRO A 207 -27.50 -14.21 11.16
CA PRO A 207 -27.63 -15.66 11.20
C PRO A 207 -29.03 -16.05 11.67
N GLY A 208 -29.96 -16.17 10.72
CA GLY A 208 -31.26 -16.83 10.87
C GLY A 208 -31.27 -18.08 10.01
N GLY A 209 -31.28 -19.25 10.63
CA GLY A 209 -31.01 -20.54 9.99
C GLY A 209 -31.99 -20.97 8.89
N ASN A 210 -31.47 -21.64 7.86
CA ASN A 210 -31.69 -23.07 7.58
C ASN A 210 -30.97 -23.47 6.27
N PRO A 211 -30.66 -24.77 6.06
CA PRO A 211 -29.75 -25.23 5.01
C PRO A 211 -30.51 -25.55 3.72
N VAL A 212 -30.17 -24.90 2.60
CA VAL A 212 -30.55 -25.39 1.27
C VAL A 212 -29.45 -25.09 0.25
N SER A 213 -29.14 -26.16 -0.50
CA SER A 213 -28.11 -26.40 -1.50
C SER A 213 -27.95 -25.34 -2.60
N LEU A 214 -26.70 -25.12 -3.04
CA LEU A 214 -26.41 -24.44 -4.30
C LEU A 214 -25.72 -25.36 -5.32
N PRO A 215 -25.98 -25.16 -6.63
CA PRO A 215 -25.53 -26.00 -7.73
C PRO A 215 -24.12 -25.62 -8.24
N LEU A 216 -23.40 -26.63 -8.72
CA LEU A 216 -22.05 -26.54 -9.26
C LEU A 216 -22.07 -26.11 -10.74
N GLY A 217 -21.60 -24.89 -11.02
CA GLY A 217 -21.42 -24.35 -12.38
C GLY A 217 -19.94 -24.37 -12.80
N THR A 218 -19.65 -25.11 -13.86
CA THR A 218 -18.37 -25.27 -14.55
C THR A 218 -17.81 -23.95 -15.10
N THR A 219 -16.52 -23.66 -14.88
CA THR A 219 -15.74 -22.79 -15.80
C THR A 219 -14.36 -23.37 -16.10
N ARG A 220 -13.96 -23.13 -17.34
CA ARG A 220 -13.05 -23.84 -18.23
C ARG A 220 -11.62 -23.29 -18.15
N ALA A 221 -10.66 -24.20 -18.22
CA ALA A 221 -9.22 -23.93 -18.28
C ALA A 221 -8.74 -23.51 -19.67
N GLY A 222 -7.67 -22.72 -19.73
CA GLY A 222 -6.77 -22.64 -20.88
C GLY A 222 -5.92 -21.37 -20.95
N GLY A 223 -4.59 -21.54 -20.99
CA GLY A 223 -3.67 -20.53 -21.54
C GLY A 223 -2.33 -20.39 -20.81
N GLN A 224 -1.33 -21.16 -21.25
CA GLN A 224 0.08 -21.01 -20.88
C GLN A 224 0.79 -19.93 -21.73
N SER A 225 1.97 -19.52 -21.25
CA SER A 225 3.18 -19.01 -21.95
C SER A 225 3.55 -17.53 -21.70
N PRO A 226 4.80 -17.11 -21.93
CA PRO A 226 6.09 -17.68 -21.50
C PRO A 226 7.01 -16.62 -20.82
N LEU A 227 8.13 -17.09 -20.24
CA LEU A 227 9.23 -16.27 -19.70
C LEU A 227 9.79 -15.28 -20.75
N ALA A 228 10.04 -14.04 -20.32
CA ALA A 228 10.89 -13.08 -21.04
C ALA A 228 11.90 -12.43 -20.08
N ALA A 229 13.13 -12.31 -20.59
CA ALA A 229 14.36 -12.01 -19.88
C ALA A 229 14.56 -10.52 -19.53
N THR A 230 15.33 -10.32 -18.48
CA THR A 230 15.84 -9.05 -17.95
C THR A 230 16.89 -8.41 -18.87
N PRO A 231 16.90 -7.08 -19.05
CA PRO A 231 18.11 -6.33 -19.39
C PRO A 231 18.75 -5.70 -18.14
N ALA A 232 20.06 -5.92 -18.02
CA ALA A 232 20.93 -5.34 -17.02
C ALA A 232 21.02 -3.81 -17.15
N GLY A 233 20.70 -3.09 -16.07
CA GLY A 233 20.88 -1.65 -15.94
C GLY A 233 22.14 -1.33 -15.12
N ASN A 234 22.91 -0.36 -15.61
CA ASN A 234 24.22 0.08 -15.11
C ASN A 234 24.24 0.56 -13.65
N PRO A 235 25.39 0.44 -12.96
CA PRO A 235 25.56 0.94 -11.59
C PRO A 235 25.56 2.47 -11.54
N VAL A 236 24.62 3.03 -10.78
CA VAL A 236 24.61 4.45 -10.38
C VAL A 236 25.76 4.69 -9.40
N SER A 237 26.68 5.59 -9.77
CA SER A 237 27.75 6.06 -8.90
C SER A 237 27.16 6.75 -7.67
N LEU A 238 27.43 6.16 -6.50
CA LEU A 238 27.13 6.70 -5.18
C LEU A 238 27.98 7.95 -4.94
N GLN A 239 27.43 9.14 -5.18
CA GLN A 239 28.09 10.39 -4.77
C GLN A 239 28.02 10.52 -3.24
N LYS A 240 29.22 10.55 -2.65
CA LYS A 240 29.46 10.78 -1.22
C LYS A 240 28.81 12.10 -0.76
N PRO A 241 27.93 12.10 0.25
CA PRO A 241 27.33 13.32 0.78
C PRO A 241 28.41 14.27 1.30
N ARG A 242 28.35 15.52 0.85
CA ARG A 242 29.22 16.60 1.28
C ARG A 242 28.88 16.98 2.74
N PRO A 243 29.84 17.07 3.68
CA PRO A 243 29.55 17.49 5.04
C PRO A 243 29.02 18.92 5.05
N LEU A 244 27.82 19.12 5.60
CA LEU A 244 27.31 20.46 5.87
C LEU A 244 28.06 21.02 7.07
N THR A 245 28.90 22.01 6.81
CA THR A 245 29.51 22.84 7.85
C THR A 245 28.40 23.68 8.50
N PRO A 246 28.24 23.64 9.84
CA PRO A 246 27.29 24.53 10.51
C PRO A 246 27.81 25.97 10.39
N GLN A 247 27.07 26.81 9.67
CA GLN A 247 27.35 28.25 9.63
C GLN A 247 26.85 28.85 10.96
N LEU A 248 27.80 29.06 11.86
CA LEU A 248 27.58 29.75 13.14
C LEU A 248 27.32 31.24 12.84
N SER A 249 26.05 31.61 12.74
CA SER A 249 25.64 33.01 12.63
C SER A 249 25.75 33.65 14.01
N ALA A 250 26.82 34.42 14.22
CA ALA A 250 27.00 35.28 15.38
C ALA A 250 25.97 36.42 15.34
N GLY A 251 24.85 36.23 16.04
CA GLY A 251 23.87 37.26 16.34
C GLY A 251 24.28 38.05 17.58
N GLN A 252 24.54 39.32 17.36
CA GLN A 252 24.86 40.40 18.29
C GLN A 252 23.80 40.57 19.40
N PRO A 253 24.18 40.70 20.70
CA PRO A 253 23.24 41.07 21.75
C PRO A 253 23.19 42.60 21.88
N GLU A 254 22.06 43.21 21.48
CA GLU A 254 21.69 44.52 21.99
C GLU A 254 21.00 44.36 23.34
N GLY A 255 21.53 45.09 24.32
CA GLY A 255 21.08 45.07 25.69
C GLY A 255 19.69 45.66 25.86
N LEU A 256 19.00 45.14 26.86
CA LEU A 256 18.04 45.92 27.62
C LEU A 256 18.13 45.49 29.07
N GLU A 257 18.70 46.40 29.85
CA GLU A 257 18.64 46.42 31.31
C GLU A 257 17.19 46.28 31.77
N HIS A 258 16.92 45.32 32.65
CA HIS A 258 15.81 45.45 33.58
C HIS A 258 16.26 45.04 34.97
N THR A 259 16.72 46.04 35.70
CA THR A 259 16.94 46.03 37.14
C THR A 259 15.62 45.72 37.85
N SER A 260 15.60 44.73 38.73
CA SER A 260 14.66 44.70 39.85
C SER A 260 15.24 43.91 41.03
N PRO A 261 15.44 44.55 42.21
CA PRO A 261 15.99 43.92 43.39
C PRO A 261 14.86 43.36 44.27
N GLY A 262 15.04 42.18 44.85
CA GLY A 262 14.00 41.59 45.71
C GLY A 262 14.44 40.32 46.43
N GLN A 263 15.62 40.36 47.02
CA GLN A 263 16.15 39.28 47.85
C GLN A 263 15.42 39.26 49.20
N ARG A 264 14.72 38.16 49.52
CA ARG A 264 14.16 37.90 50.85
C ARG A 264 14.76 36.60 51.39
N PRO A 265 15.58 36.61 52.45
CA PRO A 265 16.08 35.40 53.07
C PRO A 265 15.16 34.97 54.21
N GLY A 266 15.17 33.65 54.46
CA GLY A 266 14.79 33.08 55.74
C GLY A 266 13.54 32.21 55.67
N ASN A 267 13.72 30.89 55.83
CA ASN A 267 13.35 30.28 57.10
C ASN A 267 13.97 28.88 57.21
N THR A 268 15.03 28.75 58.02
CA THR A 268 15.41 27.50 58.66
C THR A 268 14.70 27.45 60.01
N GLY A 269 13.87 26.44 60.22
CA GLY A 269 13.25 26.16 61.52
C GLY A 269 13.23 24.65 61.81
N PRO A 270 13.47 24.21 63.05
CA PRO A 270 13.98 22.87 63.36
C PRO A 270 12.93 21.94 63.98
N SER A 271 13.13 20.63 63.82
CA SER A 271 13.19 19.57 64.86
C SER A 271 12.91 18.20 64.25
#